data_AF-A0A4V0HU81-F1
#
_entry.id   AF-A0A4V0HU81-F1
#
_cell.length_a   1.000
_cell.length_b   1.000
_cell.length_c   1.000
_cell.angle_alpha   90.00
_cell.angle_beta   90.00
_cell.angle_gamma   90.00
#
_symmetry.space_group_name_H-M   'P 1'
#
loop_
_entity.id
_entity.type
_entity.pdbx_description
1 polymer ?
#
loop_
_entity_poly.entity_id
_entity_poly.type
_entity_poly.pdbx_seq_one_letter_code
_entity_poly.pdbx_strand_id
1 'polypeptide(L)'
;MRRPPLVPPLRWGGVLVTLCVLGSPAPARAGLHYSGEQFAELPSRFSGFLVDHRSLRTAAVERPGDLPPSPLRDDYLTAAARLEKLGKDRPLTPDEAADLGALLVRLGKIDAAVAVLSPAARKNPEHFRLAANLGTAFQLTGDLDRAADQLEEAVRLAPAKWRDGEAWHLKLVKLRTKEGRAASNPTAVDDLFGVRYGGEPGTLAASERKKLPDDALAVIQQLALWLPGDARLLWQLGELANAAGDVRTAAAILDGCVTEFALGAAAVRAHRRAYRAAADELAKKPDHEPHKVSIKGKSPRPLVKAFDESALPAVRADAVNALPWPVLTATTTDAKGRPVFLKYLEQLDGKTVTVNGFMQPLRDELAVTSFMLLEYPVGCWFCETPEPAGLVSVELKAGKASEFKKGLVKVTGTLTLNRTDPEAYLFTLTEARVGEAD
;
A
#
# COMPACT_ATOMS: atom_id res chain seq x y z
N MET A 1 83.09 24.64 14.43
CA MET A 1 82.06 25.65 14.76
C MET A 1 81.58 26.31 13.47
N ARG A 2 80.34 26.01 13.05
CA ARG A 2 79.38 26.85 12.28
C ARG A 2 78.25 25.93 11.84
N ARG A 3 77.15 25.94 12.58
CA ARG A 3 75.90 25.25 12.20
C ARG A 3 75.26 26.00 11.02
N PRO A 4 74.67 25.28 10.04
CA PRO A 4 73.98 25.88 8.89
C PRO A 4 72.62 26.50 9.30
N PRO A 5 72.07 27.41 8.48
CA PRO A 5 70.92 28.23 8.84
C PRO A 5 69.60 27.45 8.87
N LEU A 6 68.74 27.85 9.81
CA LEU A 6 67.39 27.35 10.07
C LEU A 6 66.46 27.61 8.87
N VAL A 7 65.86 26.54 8.38
CA VAL A 7 64.74 26.54 7.43
C VAL A 7 63.45 26.89 8.19
N PRO A 8 62.56 27.77 7.68
CA PRO A 8 61.32 28.14 8.39
C PRO A 8 60.29 27.00 8.39
N PRO A 9 59.40 26.92 9.41
CA PRO A 9 58.44 25.84 9.52
C PRO A 9 57.32 25.96 8.46
N LEU A 10 57.05 24.83 7.80
CA LEU A 10 55.92 24.63 6.90
C LEU A 10 54.60 24.95 7.64
N ARG A 11 53.83 25.87 7.07
CA ARG A 11 52.42 26.08 7.43
C ARG A 11 51.63 24.83 7.03
N TRP A 12 51.14 24.10 8.03
CA TRP A 12 50.09 23.11 7.82
C TRP A 12 48.78 23.87 7.55
N GLY A 13 48.46 24.03 6.27
CA GLY A 13 47.13 24.42 5.84
C GLY A 13 46.16 23.31 6.24
N GLY A 14 45.39 23.55 7.30
CA GLY A 14 44.30 22.67 7.71
C GLY A 14 43.28 22.61 6.58
N VAL A 15 43.31 21.51 5.82
CA VAL A 15 42.19 21.12 4.96
C VAL A 15 41.05 20.75 5.91
N LEU A 16 40.11 21.67 6.09
CA LEU A 16 38.78 21.33 6.58
C LEU A 16 38.20 20.34 5.57
N VAL A 17 38.31 19.05 5.88
CA VAL A 17 37.47 18.03 5.25
C VAL A 17 36.07 18.28 5.79
N THR A 18 35.33 19.12 5.09
CA THR A 18 33.88 19.18 5.21
C THR A 18 33.41 17.77 4.86
N LEU A 19 33.10 16.96 5.87
CA LEU A 19 32.31 15.76 5.68
C LEU A 19 30.97 16.25 5.13
N CYS A 20 30.84 16.25 3.81
CA CYS A 20 29.55 16.22 3.16
C CYS A 20 28.89 14.94 3.66
N VAL A 21 28.06 15.08 4.69
CA VAL A 21 27.01 14.12 4.99
C VAL A 21 26.15 14.10 3.73
N LEU A 22 26.48 13.17 2.83
CA LEU A 22 25.61 12.73 1.77
C LEU A 22 24.38 12.19 2.49
N GLY A 23 23.41 13.07 2.72
CA GLY A 23 22.09 12.68 3.20
C GLY A 23 21.61 11.59 2.26
N SER A 24 21.49 10.38 2.76
CA SER A 24 20.81 9.31 2.04
C SER A 24 19.46 9.88 1.61
N PRO A 25 19.07 9.81 0.33
CA PRO A 25 17.74 10.22 -0.08
C PRO A 25 16.76 9.39 0.75
N ALA A 26 16.04 10.06 1.65
CA ALA A 26 14.95 9.42 2.38
C ALA A 26 13.99 8.84 1.34
N PRO A 27 13.45 7.61 1.55
CA PRO A 27 12.54 7.00 0.61
C PRO A 27 11.37 7.95 0.34
N ALA A 28 11.11 8.19 -0.95
CA ALA A 28 10.08 9.11 -1.41
C ALA A 28 8.69 8.47 -1.25
N ARG A 29 7.77 9.23 -0.65
CA ARG A 29 6.42 8.83 -0.21
C ARG A 29 5.32 9.32 -1.15
N ALA A 30 4.58 8.38 -1.73
CA ALA A 30 3.49 8.55 -2.70
C ALA A 30 2.29 9.42 -2.20
N GLY A 31 1.79 10.35 -3.05
CA GLY A 31 0.75 11.39 -2.77
C GLY A 31 -0.73 11.01 -2.49
N LEU A 32 -1.64 11.98 -2.71
CA LEU A 32 -2.39 12.62 -1.61
C LEU A 32 -1.43 12.88 -0.45
N HIS A 33 -0.89 14.08 -0.36
CA HIS A 33 0.33 14.37 0.39
C HIS A 33 0.05 14.52 1.87
N TYR A 34 0.01 13.39 2.58
CA TYR A 34 0.11 13.33 4.02
C TYR A 34 1.53 12.92 4.43
N SER A 35 2.24 13.77 5.17
CA SER A 35 3.64 13.52 5.56
C SER A 35 3.86 12.25 6.38
N GLY A 36 2.85 11.79 7.11
CA GLY A 36 2.89 10.59 7.96
C GLY A 36 2.59 9.28 7.23
N GLU A 37 2.14 9.35 5.97
CA GLU A 37 1.81 8.19 5.14
C GLU A 37 3.06 7.67 4.40
N GLN A 38 3.19 6.35 4.29
CA GLN A 38 4.31 5.72 3.59
C GLN A 38 3.82 4.52 2.81
N PHE A 39 4.19 4.43 1.53
CA PHE A 39 3.87 3.32 0.64
C PHE A 39 5.15 2.63 0.15
N ALA A 40 5.00 1.40 -0.33
CA ALA A 40 6.06 0.71 -1.02
C ALA A 40 6.53 1.50 -2.26
N GLU A 41 7.81 1.38 -2.60
CA GLU A 41 8.33 1.95 -3.84
C GLU A 41 7.61 1.35 -5.05
N LEU A 42 7.22 2.23 -5.97
CA LEU A 42 6.53 1.86 -7.20
C LEU A 42 7.54 1.68 -8.36
N PRO A 43 7.28 0.74 -9.29
CA PRO A 43 6.17 -0.20 -9.26
C PRO A 43 6.38 -1.31 -8.22
N SER A 44 5.34 -1.63 -7.45
CA SER A 44 5.32 -2.75 -6.49
C SER A 44 4.68 -3.99 -7.13
N ARG A 45 4.88 -5.16 -6.52
CA ARG A 45 4.15 -6.37 -6.93
C ARG A 45 2.65 -6.20 -6.65
N PHE A 46 1.81 -6.83 -7.47
CA PHE A 46 0.36 -6.72 -7.32
C PHE A 46 -0.13 -7.14 -5.95
N SER A 47 0.28 -8.30 -5.42
CA SER A 47 -0.08 -8.74 -4.06
C SER A 47 0.04 -7.65 -2.99
N GLY A 48 1.23 -7.04 -2.85
CA GLY A 48 1.46 -5.95 -1.89
C GLY A 48 0.65 -4.70 -2.22
N PHE A 49 0.65 -4.28 -3.48
CA PHE A 49 -0.12 -3.12 -3.95
C PHE A 49 -1.62 -3.22 -3.64
N LEU A 50 -2.21 -4.38 -3.92
CA LEU A 50 -3.64 -4.62 -3.85
C LEU A 50 -4.13 -4.60 -2.39
N VAL A 51 -3.28 -5.07 -1.45
CA VAL A 51 -3.52 -4.92 -0.01
C VAL A 51 -3.52 -3.44 0.40
N ASP A 52 -2.58 -2.64 -0.12
CA ASP A 52 -2.45 -1.21 0.22
C ASP A 52 -3.65 -0.41 -0.23
N HIS A 53 -3.99 -0.63 -1.48
CA HIS A 53 -5.15 -0.04 -2.11
C HIS A 53 -6.42 -0.36 -1.30
N ARG A 54 -6.59 -1.61 -0.86
CA ARG A 54 -7.73 -2.03 -0.02
C ARG A 54 -7.71 -1.34 1.35
N SER A 55 -6.57 -1.30 2.03
CA SER A 55 -6.44 -0.64 3.33
C SER A 55 -6.82 0.83 3.26
N LEU A 56 -6.35 1.56 2.24
CA LEU A 56 -6.73 2.95 2.02
C LEU A 56 -8.22 3.11 1.70
N ARG A 57 -8.77 2.25 0.84
CA ARG A 57 -10.20 2.30 0.48
C ARG A 57 -11.08 2.10 1.71
N THR A 58 -10.75 1.11 2.54
CA THR A 58 -11.52 0.82 3.76
C THR A 58 -11.34 1.88 4.83
N ALA A 59 -10.22 2.64 4.81
CA ALA A 59 -10.01 3.74 5.73
C ALA A 59 -11.00 4.90 5.54
N ALA A 60 -11.56 5.07 4.34
CA ALA A 60 -12.57 6.10 4.05
C ALA A 60 -13.97 5.74 4.56
N VAL A 61 -14.27 4.45 4.76
CA VAL A 61 -15.61 3.98 5.12
C VAL A 61 -15.87 4.20 6.61
N GLU A 62 -16.92 4.98 6.92
CA GLU A 62 -17.48 5.04 8.27
C GLU A 62 -18.08 3.68 8.63
N ARG A 63 -17.70 3.15 9.79
CA ARG A 63 -18.12 1.83 10.22
C ARG A 63 -19.01 1.94 11.46
N PRO A 64 -20.18 1.26 11.47
CA PRO A 64 -20.94 1.05 12.68
C PRO A 64 -20.08 0.35 13.75
N GLY A 65 -20.36 0.59 15.03
CA GLY A 65 -19.49 0.21 16.16
C GLY A 65 -19.31 -1.29 16.41
N ASP A 66 -20.00 -2.15 15.65
CA ASP A 66 -19.91 -3.61 15.70
C ASP A 66 -18.92 -4.20 14.68
N LEU A 67 -18.41 -3.41 13.73
CA LEU A 67 -17.41 -3.85 12.77
C LEU A 67 -15.98 -3.75 13.35
N PRO A 68 -15.08 -4.70 13.01
CA PRO A 68 -13.70 -4.69 13.49
C PRO A 68 -12.98 -3.36 13.18
N PRO A 69 -12.04 -2.91 14.03
CA PRO A 69 -11.26 -1.68 13.80
C PRO A 69 -10.46 -1.75 12.49
N SER A 70 -10.08 -0.58 11.93
CA SER A 70 -9.12 -0.51 10.81
C SER A 70 -7.97 0.29 11.38
N PRO A 71 -6.85 -0.39 11.70
CA PRO A 71 -5.71 0.28 12.30
C PRO A 71 -5.31 1.56 11.54
N LEU A 72 -5.36 1.51 10.20
CA LEU A 72 -5.05 2.65 9.36
C LEU A 72 -6.04 3.82 9.51
N ARG A 73 -7.35 3.52 9.60
CA ARG A 73 -8.37 4.55 9.86
C ARG A 73 -8.18 5.17 11.24
N ASP A 74 -7.90 4.36 12.25
CA ASP A 74 -7.76 4.81 13.63
C ASP A 74 -6.51 5.69 13.79
N ASP A 75 -5.42 5.35 13.10
CA ASP A 75 -4.23 6.19 12.96
C ASP A 75 -4.56 7.54 12.31
N TYR A 76 -5.32 7.54 11.21
CA TYR A 76 -5.74 8.78 10.55
C TYR A 76 -6.65 9.64 11.43
N LEU A 77 -7.62 9.02 12.13
CA LEU A 77 -8.50 9.72 13.06
C LEU A 77 -7.70 10.37 14.20
N THR A 78 -6.73 9.64 14.75
CA THR A 78 -5.85 10.13 15.81
C THR A 78 -5.00 11.31 15.33
N ALA A 79 -4.39 11.18 14.14
CA ALA A 79 -3.60 12.24 13.55
C ALA A 79 -4.43 13.49 13.20
N ALA A 80 -5.62 13.30 12.64
CA ALA A 80 -6.53 14.39 12.30
C ALA A 80 -7.00 15.12 13.57
N ALA A 81 -7.44 14.40 14.59
CA ALA A 81 -7.88 14.98 15.86
C ALA A 81 -6.78 15.81 16.54
N ARG A 82 -5.52 15.35 16.46
CA ARG A 82 -4.37 16.12 16.94
C ARG A 82 -4.20 17.44 16.20
N LEU A 83 -4.24 17.44 14.87
CA LEU A 83 -4.11 18.64 14.05
C LEU A 83 -5.31 19.58 14.22
N GLU A 84 -6.53 19.05 14.33
CA GLU A 84 -7.73 19.84 14.62
C GLU A 84 -7.64 20.55 15.98
N LYS A 85 -7.14 19.87 17.01
CA LYS A 85 -6.89 20.48 18.32
C LYS A 85 -5.86 21.62 18.21
N LEU A 86 -4.74 21.37 17.55
CA LEU A 86 -3.72 22.40 17.32
C LEU A 86 -4.29 23.61 16.57
N GLY A 87 -5.17 23.39 15.59
CA GLY A 87 -5.84 24.43 14.82
C GLY A 87 -6.82 25.29 15.63
N LYS A 88 -7.34 24.76 16.75
CA LYS A 88 -8.15 25.53 17.72
C LYS A 88 -7.27 26.40 18.61
N ASP A 89 -6.09 25.92 18.97
CA ASP A 89 -5.16 26.62 19.86
C ASP A 89 -4.35 27.71 19.12
N ARG A 90 -4.00 27.47 17.84
CA ARG A 90 -3.27 28.41 16.98
C ARG A 90 -3.57 28.20 15.50
N PRO A 91 -3.26 29.17 14.62
CA PRO A 91 -3.24 28.93 13.18
C PRO A 91 -2.29 27.77 12.82
N LEU A 92 -2.75 26.86 11.98
CA LEU A 92 -1.93 25.78 11.43
C LEU A 92 -0.89 26.34 10.45
N THR A 93 0.28 25.70 10.42
CA THR A 93 1.25 25.96 9.35
C THR A 93 0.72 25.43 8.01
N PRO A 94 1.28 25.84 6.86
CA PRO A 94 0.85 25.34 5.55
C PRO A 94 1.00 23.81 5.42
N ASP A 95 2.07 23.25 5.99
CA ASP A 95 2.32 21.81 6.03
C ASP A 95 1.29 21.07 6.90
N GLU A 96 0.97 21.60 8.08
CA GLU A 96 -0.05 21.02 8.97
C GLU A 96 -1.45 21.08 8.36
N ALA A 97 -1.78 22.17 7.67
CA ALA A 97 -3.05 22.30 6.96
C ALA A 97 -3.12 21.34 5.76
N ALA A 98 -2.00 21.14 5.04
CA ALA A 98 -1.92 20.15 3.96
C ALA A 98 -2.11 18.72 4.48
N ASP A 99 -1.45 18.38 5.60
CA ASP A 99 -1.57 17.07 6.24
C ASP A 99 -2.98 16.83 6.78
N LEU A 100 -3.59 17.82 7.45
CA LEU A 100 -4.98 17.71 7.91
C LEU A 100 -5.95 17.54 6.74
N GLY A 101 -5.78 18.31 5.66
CA GLY A 101 -6.59 18.15 4.45
C GLY A 101 -6.46 16.76 3.81
N ALA A 102 -5.24 16.23 3.71
CA ALA A 102 -5.01 14.88 3.20
C ALA A 102 -5.67 13.80 4.07
N LEU A 103 -5.53 13.90 5.40
CA LEU A 103 -6.18 12.99 6.34
C LEU A 103 -7.71 13.03 6.22
N LEU A 104 -8.29 14.23 6.09
CA LEU A 104 -9.74 14.39 5.89
C LEU A 104 -10.19 13.76 4.56
N VAL A 105 -9.41 13.89 3.48
CA VAL A 105 -9.67 13.18 2.22
C VAL A 105 -9.61 11.65 2.42
N ARG A 106 -8.57 11.12 3.07
CA ARG A 106 -8.43 9.69 3.39
C ARG A 106 -9.60 9.14 4.20
N LEU A 107 -10.14 9.96 5.10
CA LEU A 107 -11.27 9.61 5.96
C LEU A 107 -12.65 9.76 5.28
N GLY A 108 -12.70 10.17 4.01
CA GLY A 108 -13.94 10.43 3.27
C GLY A 108 -14.62 11.76 3.60
N LYS A 109 -14.01 12.60 4.44
CA LYS A 109 -14.56 13.90 4.87
C LYS A 109 -14.16 15.03 3.91
N ILE A 110 -14.57 14.91 2.65
CA ILE A 110 -14.06 15.75 1.55
C ILE A 110 -14.42 17.23 1.72
N ASP A 111 -15.65 17.55 2.12
CA ASP A 111 -16.08 18.94 2.35
C ASP A 111 -15.27 19.63 3.45
N ALA A 112 -14.98 18.89 4.54
CA ALA A 112 -14.11 19.38 5.61
C ALA A 112 -12.67 19.61 5.11
N ALA A 113 -12.16 18.72 4.25
CA ALA A 113 -10.85 18.91 3.64
C ALA A 113 -10.80 20.20 2.81
N VAL A 114 -11.81 20.47 1.98
CA VAL A 114 -11.91 21.71 1.19
C VAL A 114 -11.96 22.95 2.09
N ALA A 115 -12.69 22.89 3.20
CA ALA A 115 -12.81 24.00 4.16
C ALA A 115 -11.47 24.34 4.84
N VAL A 116 -10.61 23.35 5.09
CA VAL A 116 -9.26 23.54 5.63
C VAL A 116 -8.28 24.00 4.54
N LEU A 117 -8.28 23.33 3.39
CA LEU A 117 -7.30 23.51 2.33
C LEU A 117 -7.48 24.83 1.56
N SER A 118 -8.71 25.24 1.26
CA SER A 118 -8.99 26.44 0.46
C SER A 118 -8.41 27.74 1.06
N PRO A 119 -8.66 28.09 2.33
CA PRO A 119 -8.05 29.28 2.92
C PRO A 119 -6.54 29.13 3.11
N ALA A 120 -6.02 27.93 3.37
CA ALA A 120 -4.59 27.70 3.52
C ALA A 120 -3.84 27.91 2.19
N ALA A 121 -4.37 27.37 1.09
CA ALA A 121 -3.81 27.54 -0.26
C ALA A 121 -3.84 29.00 -0.71
N ARG A 122 -4.93 29.74 -0.45
CA ARG A 122 -5.01 31.18 -0.76
C ARG A 122 -3.94 32.02 -0.03
N LYS A 123 -3.63 31.66 1.22
CA LYS A 123 -2.59 32.34 2.01
C LYS A 123 -1.17 31.93 1.61
N ASN A 124 -1.02 30.74 1.02
CA ASN A 124 0.27 30.14 0.68
C ASN A 124 0.23 29.61 -0.76
N PRO A 125 0.15 30.50 -1.77
CA PRO A 125 -0.08 30.11 -3.16
C PRO A 125 1.07 29.29 -3.77
N GLU A 126 2.27 29.36 -3.20
CA GLU A 126 3.45 28.60 -3.67
C GLU A 126 3.64 27.26 -2.96
N HIS A 127 2.65 26.81 -2.18
CA HIS A 127 2.77 25.58 -1.41
C HIS A 127 2.22 24.36 -2.17
N PHE A 128 3.13 23.62 -2.79
CA PHE A 128 2.83 22.43 -3.59
C PHE A 128 1.78 21.48 -2.99
N ARG A 129 1.97 21.00 -1.74
CA ARG A 129 1.07 20.02 -1.13
C ARG A 129 -0.35 20.54 -0.92
N LEU A 130 -0.50 21.86 -0.70
CA LEU A 130 -1.82 22.47 -0.54
C LEU A 130 -2.57 22.47 -1.87
N ALA A 131 -1.90 22.85 -2.97
CA ALA A 131 -2.45 22.80 -4.32
C ALA A 131 -2.83 21.36 -4.72
N ALA A 132 -1.92 20.39 -4.54
CA ALA A 132 -2.17 18.98 -4.89
C ALA A 132 -3.33 18.36 -4.10
N ASN A 133 -3.35 18.54 -2.77
CA ASN A 133 -4.41 17.99 -1.92
C ASN A 133 -5.76 18.68 -2.19
N LEU A 134 -5.76 19.99 -2.48
CA LEU A 134 -6.98 20.71 -2.82
C LEU A 134 -7.53 20.30 -4.20
N GLY A 135 -6.65 20.10 -5.18
CA GLY A 135 -7.03 19.55 -6.50
C GLY A 135 -7.65 18.16 -6.38
N THR A 136 -7.07 17.30 -5.54
CA THR A 136 -7.63 15.97 -5.22
C THR A 136 -9.02 16.10 -4.57
N ALA A 137 -9.17 16.98 -3.58
CA ALA A 137 -10.45 17.20 -2.91
C ALA A 137 -11.52 17.70 -3.89
N PHE A 138 -11.18 18.66 -4.77
CA PHE A 138 -12.12 19.12 -5.81
C PHE A 138 -12.51 18.02 -6.79
N GLN A 139 -11.56 17.19 -7.23
CA GLN A 139 -11.87 16.05 -8.08
C GLN A 139 -12.89 15.11 -7.42
N LEU A 140 -12.70 14.81 -6.13
CA LEU A 140 -13.60 13.92 -5.39
C LEU A 140 -14.98 14.53 -5.15
N THR A 141 -15.11 15.86 -5.12
CA THR A 141 -16.41 16.54 -5.14
C THR A 141 -17.04 16.65 -6.53
N GLY A 142 -16.33 16.21 -7.59
CA GLY A 142 -16.77 16.30 -8.98
C GLY A 142 -16.52 17.66 -9.65
N ASP A 143 -15.88 18.60 -8.96
CA ASP A 143 -15.51 19.90 -9.53
C ASP A 143 -14.20 19.79 -10.31
N LEU A 144 -14.29 19.19 -11.49
CA LEU A 144 -13.12 18.86 -12.30
C LEU A 144 -12.41 20.09 -12.87
N ASP A 145 -13.11 21.21 -13.04
CA ASP A 145 -12.51 22.47 -13.50
C ASP A 145 -11.59 23.04 -12.42
N ARG A 146 -12.09 23.22 -11.19
CA ARG A 146 -11.24 23.68 -10.07
C ARG A 146 -10.17 22.67 -9.71
N ALA A 147 -10.43 21.38 -9.88
CA ALA A 147 -9.41 20.35 -9.71
C ALA A 147 -8.26 20.52 -10.71
N ALA A 148 -8.56 20.76 -11.98
CA ALA A 148 -7.56 20.99 -13.02
C ALA A 148 -6.70 22.23 -12.71
N ASP A 149 -7.33 23.35 -12.33
CA ASP A 149 -6.61 24.58 -11.97
C ASP A 149 -5.62 24.35 -10.82
N GLN A 150 -6.04 23.67 -9.76
CA GLN A 150 -5.17 23.39 -8.62
C GLN A 150 -4.07 22.38 -8.93
N LEU A 151 -4.35 21.38 -9.78
CA LEU A 151 -3.36 20.41 -10.22
C LEU A 151 -2.34 21.02 -11.20
N GLU A 152 -2.71 22.03 -11.99
CA GLU A 152 -1.76 22.82 -12.79
C GLU A 152 -0.73 23.52 -11.90
N GLU A 153 -1.20 24.17 -10.82
CA GLU A 153 -0.31 24.77 -9.83
C GLU A 153 0.52 23.71 -9.09
N ALA A 154 -0.08 22.56 -8.76
CA ALA A 154 0.64 21.45 -8.15
C ALA A 154 1.80 20.98 -9.04
N VAL A 155 1.58 20.75 -10.34
CA VAL A 155 2.62 20.37 -11.30
C VAL A 155 3.71 21.43 -11.38
N ARG A 156 3.34 22.72 -11.42
CA ARG A 156 4.28 23.84 -11.49
C ARG A 156 5.20 23.90 -10.26
N LEU A 157 4.63 23.68 -9.07
CA LEU A 157 5.32 23.80 -7.78
C LEU A 157 5.99 22.50 -7.32
N ALA A 158 5.64 21.36 -7.94
CA ALA A 158 6.11 20.05 -7.53
C ALA A 158 7.64 19.94 -7.55
N PRO A 159 8.24 19.43 -6.46
CA PRO A 159 9.59 18.87 -6.50
C PRO A 159 9.71 17.84 -7.63
N ALA A 160 10.90 17.73 -8.23
CA ALA A 160 11.11 16.87 -9.42
C ALA A 160 10.58 15.45 -9.26
N LYS A 161 10.70 14.88 -8.05
CA LYS A 161 10.20 13.54 -7.72
C LYS A 161 8.67 13.36 -7.78
N TRP A 162 7.89 14.43 -7.69
CA TRP A 162 6.42 14.40 -7.70
C TRP A 162 5.81 14.90 -9.00
N ARG A 163 6.57 15.68 -9.77
CA ARG A 163 6.05 16.39 -10.92
C ARG A 163 5.38 15.48 -11.94
N ASP A 164 5.96 14.32 -12.22
CA ASP A 164 5.41 13.41 -13.23
C ASP A 164 4.10 12.76 -12.75
N GLY A 165 4.03 12.32 -11.49
CA GLY A 165 2.80 11.77 -10.90
C GLY A 165 1.66 12.80 -10.89
N GLU A 166 1.96 14.04 -10.53
CA GLU A 166 1.00 15.16 -10.57
C GLU A 166 0.59 15.50 -12.01
N ALA A 167 1.51 15.42 -12.97
CA ALA A 167 1.19 15.66 -14.37
C ALA A 167 0.25 14.59 -14.93
N TRP A 168 0.44 13.33 -14.52
CA TRP A 168 -0.49 12.24 -14.85
C TRP A 168 -1.84 12.40 -14.16
N HIS A 169 -1.87 12.87 -12.92
CA HIS A 169 -3.11 13.18 -12.20
C HIS A 169 -3.87 14.32 -12.87
N LEU A 170 -3.18 15.41 -13.24
CA LEU A 170 -3.76 16.49 -14.02
C LEU A 170 -4.31 15.98 -15.37
N LYS A 171 -3.58 15.09 -16.05
CA LYS A 171 -4.05 14.49 -17.31
C LYS A 171 -5.32 13.68 -17.11
N LEU A 172 -5.41 12.90 -16.03
CA LEU A 172 -6.61 12.15 -15.66
C LEU A 172 -7.80 13.08 -15.45
N VAL A 173 -7.62 14.15 -14.66
CA VAL A 173 -8.69 15.13 -14.42
C VAL A 173 -9.13 15.80 -15.72
N LYS A 174 -8.18 16.27 -16.54
CA LYS A 174 -8.49 16.89 -17.85
C LYS A 174 -9.21 15.95 -18.82
N LEU A 175 -8.87 14.66 -18.81
CA LEU A 175 -9.57 13.65 -19.60
C LEU A 175 -11.04 13.59 -19.18
N ARG A 176 -11.29 13.53 -17.87
CA ARG A 176 -12.65 13.46 -17.31
C ARG A 176 -13.42 14.77 -17.43
N THR A 177 -12.78 15.94 -17.35
CA THR A 177 -13.42 17.24 -17.63
C THR A 177 -14.01 17.25 -19.04
N LYS A 178 -13.30 16.70 -20.03
CA LYS A 178 -13.78 16.60 -21.42
C LYS A 178 -14.97 15.64 -21.59
N GLU A 179 -15.14 14.67 -20.70
CA GLU A 179 -16.30 13.77 -20.70
C GLU A 179 -17.57 14.48 -20.19
N GLY A 180 -17.44 15.61 -19.47
CA GLY A 180 -18.55 16.33 -18.88
C GLY A 180 -19.41 15.43 -17.98
N ARG A 181 -20.72 15.37 -18.22
CA ARG A 181 -21.64 14.51 -17.45
C ARG A 181 -21.37 13.01 -17.60
N ALA A 182 -20.58 12.57 -18.60
CA ALA A 182 -20.18 11.18 -18.74
C ALA A 182 -19.04 10.78 -17.78
N ALA A 183 -18.37 11.75 -17.14
CA ALA A 183 -17.32 11.48 -16.15
C ALA A 183 -17.84 10.73 -14.91
N SER A 184 -19.10 10.95 -14.53
CA SER A 184 -19.75 10.22 -13.43
C SER A 184 -20.39 8.90 -13.87
N ASN A 185 -20.25 8.50 -15.14
CA ASN A 185 -20.91 7.31 -15.67
C ASN A 185 -20.14 6.04 -15.25
N PRO A 186 -20.79 5.05 -14.60
CA PRO A 186 -20.17 3.77 -14.26
C PRO A 186 -19.88 2.89 -15.50
N THR A 187 -20.18 3.33 -16.72
CA THR A 187 -19.93 2.56 -17.95
C THR A 187 -18.72 3.01 -18.77
N ALA A 188 -17.97 4.01 -18.33
CA ALA A 188 -16.77 4.48 -19.02
C ALA A 188 -15.48 3.96 -18.37
N VAL A 189 -14.40 3.98 -19.14
CA VAL A 189 -13.05 3.57 -18.76
C VAL A 189 -12.07 4.69 -19.16
N ASP A 190 -10.96 4.82 -18.46
CA ASP A 190 -9.97 5.88 -18.76
C ASP A 190 -8.84 5.32 -19.63
N ASP A 191 -8.49 6.01 -20.72
CA ASP A 191 -7.28 5.72 -21.47
C ASP A 191 -6.22 6.79 -21.23
N LEU A 192 -5.48 6.64 -20.13
CA LEU A 192 -4.43 7.59 -19.77
C LEU A 192 -3.25 7.59 -20.76
N PHE A 193 -3.01 6.49 -21.49
CA PHE A 193 -1.81 6.28 -22.29
C PHE A 193 -2.05 6.31 -23.81
N GLY A 194 -3.30 6.45 -24.28
CA GLY A 194 -3.65 6.38 -25.70
C GLY A 194 -3.59 4.94 -26.26
N VAL A 195 -3.79 3.94 -25.39
CA VAL A 195 -3.62 2.51 -25.66
C VAL A 195 -4.97 1.85 -25.84
N ARG A 196 -5.10 1.12 -26.95
CA ARG A 196 -6.23 0.20 -27.16
C ARG A 196 -5.89 -1.16 -26.59
N TYR A 197 -6.44 -1.45 -25.42
CA TYR A 197 -6.34 -2.76 -24.81
C TYR A 197 -7.28 -3.76 -25.48
N GLY A 198 -6.80 -4.98 -25.69
CA GLY A 198 -7.53 -6.06 -26.37
C GLY A 198 -6.60 -7.04 -27.07
N GLY A 199 -7.19 -8.02 -27.77
CA GLY A 199 -6.48 -9.13 -28.41
C GLY A 199 -6.50 -10.39 -27.54
N GLU A 200 -5.54 -11.30 -27.79
CA GLU A 200 -5.38 -12.54 -27.03
C GLU A 200 -5.02 -12.23 -25.56
N PRO A 201 -5.70 -12.85 -24.58
CA PRO A 201 -5.32 -12.72 -23.17
C PRO A 201 -3.84 -12.99 -22.92
N GLY A 202 -3.22 -12.16 -22.09
CA GLY A 202 -1.78 -12.20 -21.78
C GLY A 202 -0.91 -11.46 -22.79
N THR A 203 -1.50 -10.80 -23.79
CA THR A 203 -0.77 -10.08 -24.83
C THR A 203 -1.25 -8.64 -24.98
N LEU A 204 -0.41 -7.83 -25.63
CA LEU A 204 -0.75 -6.49 -26.10
C LEU A 204 -0.04 -6.28 -27.43
N ALA A 205 -0.78 -5.78 -28.43
CA ALA A 205 -0.24 -5.52 -29.76
C ALA A 205 1.02 -4.65 -29.69
N ALA A 206 2.05 -4.98 -30.48
CA ALA A 206 3.34 -4.30 -30.41
C ALA A 206 3.26 -2.79 -30.69
N SER A 207 2.33 -2.37 -31.56
CA SER A 207 2.06 -0.95 -31.84
C SER A 207 1.48 -0.21 -30.64
N GLU A 208 0.63 -0.89 -29.86
CA GLU A 208 0.00 -0.33 -28.66
C GLU A 208 0.98 -0.33 -27.48
N ARG A 209 1.79 -1.39 -27.35
CA ARG A 209 2.85 -1.47 -26.33
C ARG A 209 3.85 -0.32 -26.42
N LYS A 210 4.20 0.13 -27.64
CA LYS A 210 5.10 1.27 -27.86
C LYS A 210 4.57 2.61 -27.35
N LYS A 211 3.25 2.72 -27.10
CA LYS A 211 2.64 3.95 -26.56
C LYS A 211 2.68 4.00 -25.04
N LEU A 212 2.86 2.86 -24.38
CA LEU A 212 2.97 2.81 -22.93
C LEU A 212 4.30 3.46 -22.52
N PRO A 213 4.28 4.39 -21.54
CA PRO A 213 5.52 4.86 -20.93
C PRO A 213 6.17 3.71 -20.14
N ASP A 214 7.49 3.76 -19.98
CA ASP A 214 8.26 2.71 -19.29
C ASP A 214 7.81 2.51 -17.82
N ASP A 215 7.28 3.57 -17.20
CA ASP A 215 6.78 3.61 -15.84
C ASP A 215 5.26 3.51 -15.73
N ALA A 216 4.54 3.10 -16.79
CA ALA A 216 3.08 3.05 -16.84
C ALA A 216 2.44 2.34 -15.63
N LEU A 217 3.02 1.22 -15.21
CA LEU A 217 2.53 0.48 -14.03
C LEU A 217 2.70 1.30 -12.75
N ALA A 218 3.84 1.95 -12.55
CA ALA A 218 4.09 2.77 -11.37
C ALA A 218 3.14 3.97 -11.34
N VAL A 219 2.87 4.59 -12.48
CA VAL A 219 1.92 5.70 -12.62
C VAL A 219 0.50 5.27 -12.24
N ILE A 220 -0.01 4.15 -12.79
CA ILE A 220 -1.37 3.70 -12.46
C ILE A 220 -1.47 3.25 -11.00
N GLN A 221 -0.48 2.52 -10.49
CA GLN A 221 -0.42 2.17 -9.08
C GLN A 221 -0.43 3.44 -8.21
N GLN A 222 0.33 4.47 -8.61
CA GLN A 222 0.40 5.71 -7.87
C GLN A 222 -0.96 6.39 -7.76
N LEU A 223 -1.64 6.58 -8.90
CA LEU A 223 -2.95 7.22 -8.97
C LEU A 223 -4.02 6.39 -8.23
N ALA A 224 -3.98 5.07 -8.32
CA ALA A 224 -4.90 4.19 -7.62
C ALA A 224 -4.69 4.22 -6.09
N LEU A 225 -3.46 4.44 -5.59
CA LEU A 225 -3.25 4.72 -4.17
C LEU A 225 -3.76 6.11 -3.77
N TRP A 226 -3.71 7.10 -4.66
CA TRP A 226 -4.24 8.46 -4.37
C TRP A 226 -5.76 8.45 -4.34
N LEU A 227 -6.37 7.64 -5.20
CA LEU A 227 -7.80 7.55 -5.45
C LEU A 227 -8.25 6.09 -5.28
N PRO A 228 -8.21 5.53 -4.06
CA PRO A 228 -8.46 4.09 -3.81
C PRO A 228 -9.92 3.67 -4.02
N GLY A 229 -10.81 4.63 -4.23
CA GLY A 229 -12.20 4.41 -4.62
C GLY A 229 -12.42 4.36 -6.14
N ASP A 230 -11.37 4.58 -6.94
CA ASP A 230 -11.49 4.80 -8.38
C ASP A 230 -11.35 3.51 -9.19
N ALA A 231 -12.49 2.96 -9.58
CA ALA A 231 -12.57 1.69 -10.30
C ALA A 231 -11.95 1.74 -11.70
N ARG A 232 -11.91 2.92 -12.36
CA ARG A 232 -11.39 3.03 -13.73
C ARG A 232 -9.87 2.92 -13.74
N LEU A 233 -9.20 3.45 -12.71
CA LEU A 233 -7.77 3.25 -12.50
C LEU A 233 -7.44 1.78 -12.21
N LEU A 234 -8.26 1.09 -11.40
CA LEU A 234 -8.10 -0.34 -11.19
C LEU A 234 -8.32 -1.17 -12.46
N TRP A 235 -9.31 -0.79 -13.29
CA TRP A 235 -9.47 -1.45 -14.58
C TRP A 235 -8.20 -1.30 -15.43
N GLN A 236 -7.67 -0.09 -15.56
CA GLN A 236 -6.45 0.14 -16.33
C GLN A 236 -5.24 -0.61 -15.75
N LEU A 237 -5.19 -0.78 -14.42
CA LEU A 237 -4.19 -1.62 -13.75
C LEU A 237 -4.30 -3.08 -14.17
N GLY A 238 -5.52 -3.62 -14.22
CA GLY A 238 -5.78 -4.99 -14.70
C GLY A 238 -5.42 -5.18 -16.18
N GLU A 239 -5.66 -4.18 -17.02
CA GLU A 239 -5.23 -4.19 -18.41
C GLU A 239 -3.70 -4.20 -18.55
N LEU A 240 -2.98 -3.46 -17.68
CA LEU A 240 -1.51 -3.50 -17.63
C LEU A 240 -0.99 -4.86 -17.13
N ALA A 241 -1.66 -5.48 -16.15
CA ALA A 241 -1.34 -6.84 -15.70
C ALA A 241 -1.48 -7.84 -16.85
N ASN A 242 -2.59 -7.76 -17.61
CA ASN A 242 -2.80 -8.58 -18.80
C ASN A 242 -1.73 -8.33 -19.87
N ALA A 243 -1.41 -7.08 -20.15
CA ALA A 243 -0.36 -6.71 -21.12
C ALA A 243 1.03 -7.20 -20.71
N ALA A 244 1.26 -7.46 -19.42
CA ALA A 244 2.48 -8.05 -18.89
C ALA A 244 2.50 -9.59 -18.86
N GLY A 245 1.41 -10.23 -19.32
CA GLY A 245 1.27 -11.69 -19.33
C GLY A 245 0.67 -12.27 -18.04
N ASP A 246 0.34 -11.45 -17.05
CA ASP A 246 -0.26 -11.89 -15.78
C ASP A 246 -1.80 -11.89 -15.87
N VAL A 247 -2.32 -12.88 -16.60
CA VAL A 247 -3.75 -13.00 -16.87
C VAL A 247 -4.56 -13.34 -15.63
N ARG A 248 -3.95 -14.06 -14.66
CA ARG A 248 -4.62 -14.42 -13.41
C ARG A 248 -4.90 -13.19 -12.56
N THR A 249 -3.88 -12.35 -12.37
CA THR A 249 -4.01 -11.10 -11.63
C THR A 249 -4.92 -10.12 -12.37
N ALA A 250 -4.82 -10.04 -13.70
CA ALA A 250 -5.73 -9.23 -14.50
C ALA A 250 -7.19 -9.64 -14.31
N ALA A 251 -7.50 -10.94 -14.39
CA ALA A 251 -8.84 -11.46 -14.15
C ALA A 251 -9.32 -11.10 -12.74
N ALA A 252 -8.44 -11.24 -11.73
CA ALA A 252 -8.75 -10.94 -10.34
C ALA A 252 -9.11 -9.46 -10.11
N ILE A 253 -8.31 -8.55 -10.65
CA ILE A 253 -8.55 -7.11 -10.58
C ILE A 253 -9.88 -6.75 -11.26
N LEU A 254 -10.14 -7.29 -12.45
CA LEU A 254 -11.38 -7.02 -13.20
C LEU A 254 -12.63 -7.61 -12.53
N ASP A 255 -12.51 -8.75 -11.85
CA ASP A 255 -13.57 -9.30 -10.99
C ASP A 255 -13.91 -8.33 -9.86
N GLY A 256 -12.91 -7.77 -9.18
CA GLY A 256 -13.09 -6.73 -8.16
C GLY A 256 -13.74 -5.46 -8.72
N CYS A 257 -13.31 -4.99 -9.90
CA CYS A 257 -13.89 -3.81 -10.56
C CYS A 257 -15.41 -3.96 -10.78
N VAL A 258 -15.85 -5.14 -11.21
CA VAL A 258 -17.28 -5.40 -11.46
C VAL A 258 -18.06 -5.66 -10.18
N THR A 259 -17.51 -6.43 -9.24
CA THR A 259 -18.26 -6.90 -8.06
C THR A 259 -18.23 -5.92 -6.90
N GLU A 260 -17.08 -5.31 -6.60
CA GLU A 260 -16.92 -4.42 -5.45
C GLU A 260 -17.13 -2.94 -5.82
N PHE A 261 -16.73 -2.54 -7.03
CA PHE A 261 -16.83 -1.15 -7.48
C PHE A 261 -18.00 -0.89 -8.43
N ALA A 262 -18.78 -1.93 -8.75
CA ALA A 262 -19.92 -1.86 -9.65
C ALA A 262 -19.59 -1.22 -11.02
N LEU A 263 -18.36 -1.38 -11.53
CA LEU A 263 -17.94 -0.82 -12.81
C LEU A 263 -18.63 -1.56 -13.96
N GLY A 264 -19.67 -0.92 -14.49
CA GLY A 264 -20.61 -1.47 -15.47
C GLY A 264 -20.22 -1.26 -16.94
N ALA A 265 -18.96 -0.96 -17.26
CA ALA A 265 -18.53 -0.78 -18.64
C ALA A 265 -18.56 -2.10 -19.43
N ALA A 266 -19.05 -2.04 -20.68
CA ALA A 266 -19.15 -3.22 -21.54
C ALA A 266 -17.77 -3.84 -21.85
N ALA A 267 -16.76 -2.99 -22.07
CA ALA A 267 -15.37 -3.39 -22.29
C ALA A 267 -14.81 -4.16 -21.08
N VAL A 268 -14.99 -3.64 -19.86
CA VAL A 268 -14.57 -4.29 -18.61
C VAL A 268 -15.17 -5.70 -18.49
N ARG A 269 -16.48 -5.84 -18.71
CA ARG A 269 -17.15 -7.15 -18.64
C ARG A 269 -16.66 -8.13 -19.71
N ALA A 270 -16.36 -7.64 -20.91
CA ALA A 270 -15.84 -8.47 -21.99
C ALA A 270 -14.43 -8.99 -21.67
N HIS A 271 -13.53 -8.08 -21.27
CA HIS A 271 -12.16 -8.43 -20.91
C HIS A 271 -12.12 -9.35 -19.68
N ARG A 272 -12.95 -9.08 -18.67
CA ARG A 272 -13.11 -9.93 -17.49
C ARG A 272 -13.43 -11.39 -17.87
N ARG A 273 -14.40 -11.60 -18.75
CA ARG A 273 -14.77 -12.96 -19.21
C ARG A 273 -13.61 -13.65 -19.94
N ALA A 274 -12.95 -12.92 -20.84
CA ALA A 274 -11.81 -13.45 -21.59
C ALA A 274 -10.64 -13.83 -20.67
N TYR A 275 -10.29 -12.96 -19.72
CA TYR A 275 -9.18 -13.19 -18.79
C TYR A 275 -9.49 -14.32 -17.82
N ARG A 276 -10.72 -14.41 -17.32
CA ARG A 276 -11.14 -15.52 -16.46
C ARG A 276 -11.08 -16.86 -17.17
N ALA A 277 -11.58 -16.94 -18.40
CA ALA A 277 -11.49 -18.17 -19.19
C ALA A 277 -10.02 -18.59 -19.41
N ALA A 278 -9.15 -17.64 -19.75
CA ALA A 278 -7.72 -17.91 -19.90
C ALA A 278 -7.05 -18.31 -18.57
N ALA A 279 -7.41 -17.68 -17.45
CA ALA A 279 -6.91 -18.05 -16.12
C ALA A 279 -7.34 -19.48 -15.72
N ASP A 280 -8.58 -19.86 -16.01
CA ASP A 280 -9.11 -21.21 -15.76
C ASP A 280 -8.40 -22.26 -16.61
N GLU A 281 -8.14 -21.98 -17.90
CA GLU A 281 -7.34 -22.88 -18.75
C GLU A 281 -5.89 -23.01 -18.26
N LEU A 282 -5.29 -21.92 -17.77
CA LEU A 282 -3.97 -21.97 -17.15
C LEU A 282 -3.96 -22.80 -15.86
N ALA A 283 -5.05 -22.84 -15.10
CA ALA A 283 -5.15 -23.64 -13.87
C ALA A 283 -5.25 -25.16 -14.13
N LYS A 284 -5.68 -25.57 -15.33
CA LYS A 284 -5.79 -26.97 -15.74
C LYS A 284 -4.46 -27.60 -16.15
N LYS A 285 -3.43 -26.79 -16.41
CA LYS A 285 -2.11 -27.29 -16.84
C LYS A 285 -1.33 -27.83 -15.63
N PRO A 286 -0.89 -29.10 -15.67
CA PRO A 286 -0.25 -29.76 -14.52
C PRO A 286 1.16 -29.25 -14.21
N ASP A 287 1.84 -28.63 -15.19
CA ASP A 287 3.14 -28.03 -14.99
C ASP A 287 2.98 -26.61 -14.47
N HIS A 288 3.59 -26.34 -13.30
CA HIS A 288 3.87 -25.01 -12.78
C HIS A 288 4.88 -24.28 -13.68
N GLU A 289 4.58 -24.13 -14.97
CA GLU A 289 5.42 -23.36 -15.87
C GLU A 289 5.45 -21.93 -15.33
N PRO A 290 6.62 -21.41 -14.90
CA PRO A 290 6.70 -20.09 -14.31
C PRO A 290 6.19 -19.10 -15.34
N HIS A 291 5.01 -18.53 -15.08
CA HIS A 291 4.40 -17.56 -15.96
C HIS A 291 5.44 -16.47 -16.23
N LYS A 292 5.64 -16.13 -17.50
CA LYS A 292 6.49 -15.00 -17.90
C LYS A 292 5.79 -13.70 -17.49
N VAL A 293 5.71 -13.43 -16.19
CA VAL A 293 5.33 -12.14 -15.66
C VAL A 293 6.48 -11.20 -15.98
N SER A 294 6.29 -10.32 -16.98
CA SER A 294 7.33 -9.37 -17.35
C SER A 294 7.53 -8.25 -16.33
N ILE A 295 6.64 -8.16 -15.32
CA ILE A 295 6.67 -7.14 -14.28
C ILE A 295 7.69 -7.52 -13.20
N LYS A 296 8.81 -6.80 -13.17
CA LYS A 296 9.77 -6.83 -12.07
C LYS A 296 9.35 -5.80 -11.01
N GLY A 297 8.38 -6.14 -10.16
CA GLY A 297 8.00 -5.29 -9.03
C GLY A 297 9.18 -5.14 -8.05
N LYS A 298 9.44 -3.93 -7.58
CA LYS A 298 10.59 -3.62 -6.70
C LYS A 298 10.36 -4.06 -5.25
N SER A 299 9.12 -4.02 -4.78
CA SER A 299 8.73 -4.40 -3.42
C SER A 299 7.57 -5.42 -3.43
N PRO A 300 7.65 -6.50 -2.65
CA PRO A 300 6.54 -7.42 -2.43
C PRO A 300 5.55 -6.94 -1.37
N ARG A 301 5.90 -5.93 -0.55
CA ARG A 301 5.21 -5.69 0.73
C ARG A 301 4.18 -4.58 0.68
N PRO A 302 3.07 -4.72 1.43
CA PRO A 302 2.10 -3.66 1.59
C PRO A 302 2.66 -2.46 2.39
N LEU A 303 1.79 -1.48 2.63
CA LEU A 303 1.78 -0.15 3.25
C LEU A 303 2.45 -0.15 4.62
N VAL A 304 3.67 -0.61 4.64
CA VAL A 304 4.50 -0.70 5.82
C VAL A 304 5.42 0.51 5.71
N LYS A 305 5.23 1.46 6.64
CA LYS A 305 6.34 2.33 7.07
C LYS A 305 7.55 1.42 7.21
N ALA A 306 8.72 1.77 6.66
CA ALA A 306 9.94 1.02 6.93
C ALA A 306 9.97 0.75 8.43
N PHE A 307 9.84 -0.52 8.80
CA PHE A 307 9.42 -0.90 10.13
C PHE A 307 10.45 -0.39 11.12
N ASP A 308 10.09 0.64 11.89
CA ASP A 308 11.02 1.26 12.82
C ASP A 308 11.12 0.36 14.04
N GLU A 309 12.13 -0.50 14.05
CA GLU A 309 12.42 -1.38 15.17
C GLU A 309 12.60 -0.61 16.49
N SER A 310 12.94 0.68 16.45
CA SER A 310 13.08 1.50 17.66
C SER A 310 11.75 1.84 18.35
N ALA A 311 10.63 1.72 17.64
CA ALA A 311 9.30 1.94 18.19
C ALA A 311 8.74 0.71 18.91
N LEU A 312 9.45 -0.43 18.85
CA LEU A 312 9.02 -1.65 19.52
C LEU A 312 9.36 -1.65 21.01
N PRO A 313 8.46 -2.18 21.86
CA PRO A 313 8.79 -2.38 23.26
C PRO A 313 9.92 -3.40 23.41
N ALA A 314 10.74 -3.26 24.45
CA ALA A 314 11.75 -4.26 24.76
C ALA A 314 11.11 -5.63 25.01
N VAL A 315 11.72 -6.69 24.46
CA VAL A 315 11.23 -8.06 24.64
C VAL A 315 11.39 -8.49 26.09
N ARG A 316 10.28 -8.87 26.73
CA ARG A 316 10.26 -9.35 28.12
C ARG A 316 10.29 -10.87 28.14
N ALA A 317 11.12 -11.46 29.00
CA ALA A 317 11.23 -12.91 29.14
C ALA A 317 9.99 -13.52 29.82
N ASP A 318 9.49 -12.87 30.88
CA ASP A 318 8.43 -13.42 31.75
C ASP A 318 7.07 -12.75 31.52
N ALA A 319 6.82 -12.25 30.32
CA ALA A 319 5.55 -11.58 30.00
C ALA A 319 5.10 -11.87 28.58
N VAL A 320 3.81 -11.65 28.34
CA VAL A 320 3.24 -11.70 26.99
C VAL A 320 3.74 -10.49 26.20
N ASN A 321 4.33 -10.74 25.04
CA ASN A 321 4.86 -9.72 24.14
C ASN A 321 3.88 -9.49 22.99
N ALA A 322 3.60 -8.24 22.63
CA ALA A 322 2.82 -7.96 21.43
C ALA A 322 3.67 -8.28 20.19
N LEU A 323 3.09 -8.97 19.23
CA LEU A 323 3.71 -9.29 17.95
C LEU A 323 2.89 -8.64 16.82
N PRO A 324 3.28 -7.42 16.40
CA PRO A 324 2.66 -6.75 15.27
C PRO A 324 2.93 -7.49 13.96
N TRP A 325 1.95 -7.52 13.05
CA TRP A 325 2.14 -8.08 11.71
C TRP A 325 3.37 -7.52 10.99
N PRO A 326 3.65 -6.20 11.00
CA PRO A 326 4.86 -5.66 10.36
C PRO A 326 6.18 -6.34 10.75
N VAL A 327 6.29 -6.90 11.96
CA VAL A 327 7.48 -7.65 12.41
C VAL A 327 7.60 -8.98 11.66
N LEU A 328 6.54 -9.79 11.67
CA LEU A 328 6.48 -11.09 10.98
C LEU A 328 6.76 -10.91 9.50
N THR A 329 6.10 -9.89 8.98
CA THR A 329 5.92 -9.66 7.59
C THR A 329 7.26 -9.04 7.06
N ALA A 330 8.08 -8.36 7.86
CA ALA A 330 9.44 -7.94 7.45
C ALA A 330 10.45 -9.07 7.14
N THR A 331 10.06 -10.34 7.26
CA THR A 331 10.89 -11.50 6.87
C THR A 331 11.20 -11.50 5.37
N THR A 332 12.48 -11.66 5.03
CA THR A 332 12.98 -11.74 3.64
C THR A 332 13.69 -13.08 3.39
N THR A 333 14.23 -13.30 2.19
CA THR A 333 15.06 -14.49 1.90
C THR A 333 16.46 -14.10 1.47
N ASP A 334 17.45 -14.91 1.88
CA ASP A 334 18.83 -14.76 1.42
C ASP A 334 19.01 -15.27 -0.03
N ALA A 335 20.21 -15.13 -0.59
CA ALA A 335 20.54 -15.58 -1.95
C ALA A 335 20.36 -17.10 -2.17
N LYS A 336 20.19 -17.89 -1.10
CA LYS A 336 19.95 -19.33 -1.12
C LYS A 336 18.49 -19.69 -0.82
N GLY A 337 17.61 -18.69 -0.72
CA GLY A 337 16.19 -18.87 -0.44
C GLY A 337 15.85 -19.13 1.02
N ARG A 338 16.80 -18.96 1.95
CA ARG A 338 16.55 -19.18 3.39
C ARG A 338 15.93 -17.94 4.04
N PRO A 339 14.97 -18.09 4.96
CA PRO A 339 14.33 -16.94 5.60
C PRO A 339 15.32 -16.16 6.47
N VAL A 340 15.25 -14.83 6.38
CA VAL A 340 16.00 -13.87 7.18
C VAL A 340 15.00 -13.06 8.00
N PHE A 341 15.03 -13.26 9.32
CA PHE A 341 14.12 -12.63 10.28
C PHE A 341 14.71 -11.32 10.83
N LEU A 342 13.84 -10.40 11.23
CA LEU A 342 14.26 -9.22 12.00
C LEU A 342 14.83 -9.65 13.36
N LYS A 343 15.83 -8.92 13.87
CA LYS A 343 16.45 -9.20 15.18
C LYS A 343 15.43 -9.25 16.31
N TYR A 344 14.44 -8.34 16.28
CA TYR A 344 13.36 -8.35 17.26
C TYR A 344 12.52 -9.64 17.20
N LEU A 345 12.23 -10.13 16.00
CA LEU A 345 11.49 -11.38 15.81
C LEU A 345 12.29 -12.58 16.34
N GLU A 346 13.61 -12.59 16.11
CA GLU A 346 14.50 -13.62 16.67
C GLU A 346 14.51 -13.62 18.20
N GLN A 347 14.38 -12.45 18.84
CA GLN A 347 14.28 -12.36 20.31
C GLN A 347 12.95 -12.89 20.86
N LEU A 348 11.91 -12.98 20.02
CA LEU A 348 10.59 -13.51 20.38
C LEU A 348 10.46 -15.02 20.14
N ASP A 349 11.43 -15.65 19.47
CA ASP A 349 11.43 -17.09 19.23
C ASP A 349 11.44 -17.86 20.57
N GLY A 350 10.49 -18.78 20.74
CA GLY A 350 10.25 -19.50 21.98
C GLY A 350 9.52 -18.72 23.08
N LYS A 351 9.09 -17.48 22.85
CA LYS A 351 8.39 -16.65 23.86
C LYS A 351 6.88 -16.62 23.64
N THR A 352 6.15 -16.30 24.70
CA THR A 352 4.71 -16.07 24.60
C THR A 352 4.43 -14.71 23.96
N VAL A 353 3.69 -14.74 22.86
CA VAL A 353 3.31 -13.56 22.08
C VAL A 353 1.81 -13.42 21.96
N THR A 354 1.36 -12.25 21.53
CA THR A 354 -0.02 -12.03 21.10
C THR A 354 -0.07 -11.36 19.74
N VAL A 355 -0.90 -11.91 18.85
CA VAL A 355 -1.12 -11.47 17.47
C VAL A 355 -2.62 -11.30 17.25
N ASN A 356 -3.04 -10.17 16.69
CA ASN A 356 -4.43 -9.95 16.25
C ASN A 356 -4.54 -10.35 14.79
N GLY A 357 -5.54 -11.11 14.37
CA GLY A 357 -5.71 -11.49 12.96
C GLY A 357 -7.05 -12.16 12.66
N PHE A 358 -7.19 -12.67 11.44
CA PHE A 358 -8.39 -13.36 10.97
C PHE A 358 -8.14 -14.86 10.91
N MET A 359 -9.09 -15.64 11.43
CA MET A 359 -9.03 -17.10 11.38
C MET A 359 -9.32 -17.57 9.94
N GLN A 360 -8.54 -18.51 9.46
CA GLN A 360 -8.80 -19.28 8.24
C GLN A 360 -8.74 -20.77 8.59
N PRO A 361 -9.90 -21.45 8.68
CA PRO A 361 -9.95 -22.88 8.94
C PRO A 361 -9.21 -23.67 7.85
N LEU A 362 -8.53 -24.75 8.26
CA LEU A 362 -7.91 -25.70 7.33
C LEU A 362 -8.92 -26.70 6.75
N ARG A 363 -10.07 -26.84 7.41
CA ARG A 363 -11.16 -27.77 7.07
C ARG A 363 -12.51 -27.10 7.36
N ASP A 364 -13.56 -27.60 6.74
CA ASP A 364 -14.96 -27.16 6.99
C ASP A 364 -15.48 -27.72 8.32
N GLU A 365 -14.84 -27.33 9.43
CA GLU A 365 -15.19 -27.75 10.79
C GLU A 365 -15.62 -26.53 11.62
N LEU A 366 -16.72 -26.66 12.37
CA LEU A 366 -17.26 -25.59 13.21
C LEU A 366 -16.37 -25.27 14.42
N ALA A 367 -15.67 -26.29 14.94
CA ALA A 367 -14.73 -26.18 16.05
C ALA A 367 -13.33 -26.59 15.57
N VAL A 368 -12.40 -25.64 15.58
CA VAL A 368 -11.04 -25.84 15.08
C VAL A 368 -10.05 -26.02 16.23
N THR A 369 -9.16 -27.00 16.09
CA THR A 369 -8.01 -27.22 16.98
C THR A 369 -6.72 -26.61 16.41
N SER A 370 -6.66 -26.47 15.09
CA SER A 370 -5.63 -25.71 14.38
C SER A 370 -6.23 -24.92 13.22
N PHE A 371 -5.63 -23.78 12.90
CA PHE A 371 -6.05 -22.89 11.82
C PHE A 371 -4.90 -22.00 11.36
N MET A 372 -5.06 -21.37 10.19
CA MET A 372 -4.15 -20.30 9.77
C MET A 372 -4.67 -18.96 10.28
N LEU A 373 -3.80 -18.17 10.90
CA LEU A 373 -4.06 -16.79 11.25
C LEU A 373 -3.47 -15.88 10.17
N LEU A 374 -4.25 -14.91 9.74
CA LEU A 374 -3.92 -13.99 8.64
C LEU A 374 -4.06 -12.54 9.09
N GLU A 375 -3.29 -11.65 8.48
CA GLU A 375 -3.42 -10.21 8.70
C GLU A 375 -4.77 -9.67 8.18
N TYR A 376 -5.27 -10.26 7.10
CA TYR A 376 -6.51 -9.86 6.43
C TYR A 376 -7.40 -11.09 6.15
N PRO A 377 -8.73 -10.94 6.12
CA PRO A 377 -9.64 -12.08 5.90
C PRO A 377 -9.58 -12.60 4.45
N VAL A 378 -9.62 -13.93 4.29
CA VAL A 378 -9.72 -14.62 2.98
C VAL A 378 -11.15 -14.54 2.45
N GLY A 379 -11.28 -14.41 1.12
CA GLY A 379 -12.57 -14.28 0.42
C GLY A 379 -12.66 -13.06 -0.48
N CYS A 380 -11.63 -12.20 -0.48
CA CYS A 380 -11.49 -11.10 -1.43
C CYS A 380 -10.81 -11.60 -2.70
N TRP A 381 -11.46 -11.43 -3.86
CA TRP A 381 -10.91 -11.74 -5.19
C TRP A 381 -9.57 -11.05 -5.48
N PHE A 382 -9.23 -10.02 -4.71
CA PHE A 382 -8.03 -9.19 -4.82
C PHE A 382 -6.82 -9.79 -4.07
N CYS A 383 -7.05 -10.69 -3.12
CA CYS A 383 -5.98 -11.33 -2.38
C CYS A 383 -5.45 -12.51 -3.18
N GLU A 384 -4.31 -12.34 -3.85
CA GLU A 384 -3.43 -13.46 -4.14
C GLU A 384 -3.20 -14.29 -2.87
N THR A 385 -2.87 -15.57 -3.04
CA THR A 385 -2.48 -16.46 -1.94
C THR A 385 -1.48 -15.73 -1.02
N PRO A 386 -1.77 -15.57 0.28
CA PRO A 386 -0.87 -14.86 1.18
C PRO A 386 0.54 -15.45 1.11
N GLU A 387 1.55 -14.58 1.00
CA GLU A 387 2.95 -15.01 1.02
C GLU A 387 3.24 -15.77 2.33
N PRO A 388 4.24 -16.67 2.37
CA PRO A 388 4.56 -17.42 3.59
C PRO A 388 4.77 -16.53 4.82
N ALA A 389 5.26 -15.29 4.65
CA ALA A 389 5.46 -14.32 5.72
C ALA A 389 4.17 -13.64 6.23
N GLY A 390 3.04 -13.82 5.53
CA GLY A 390 1.71 -13.38 5.92
C GLY A 390 0.84 -14.50 6.52
N LEU A 391 1.42 -15.68 6.76
CA LEU A 391 0.76 -16.86 7.31
C LEU A 391 1.34 -17.19 8.68
N VAL A 392 0.47 -17.34 9.68
CA VAL A 392 0.86 -17.90 10.99
C VAL A 392 0.05 -19.17 11.23
N SER A 393 0.72 -20.31 11.37
CA SER A 393 0.07 -21.55 11.79
C SER A 393 -0.27 -21.43 13.28
N VAL A 394 -1.51 -21.74 13.66
CA VAL A 394 -1.95 -21.72 15.06
C VAL A 394 -2.39 -23.11 15.47
N GLU A 395 -1.78 -23.60 16.55
CA GLU A 395 -2.12 -24.84 17.22
C GLU A 395 -2.62 -24.52 18.62
N LEU A 396 -3.88 -24.84 18.89
CA LEU A 396 -4.48 -24.62 20.20
C LEU A 396 -3.92 -25.60 21.22
N LYS A 397 -3.95 -25.18 22.48
CA LYS A 397 -3.61 -26.03 23.61
C LYS A 397 -4.34 -27.37 23.56
N ALA A 398 -3.64 -28.47 23.85
CA ALA A 398 -4.20 -29.82 23.82
C ALA A 398 -5.55 -29.92 24.56
N GLY A 399 -6.55 -30.51 23.90
CA GLY A 399 -7.91 -30.64 24.43
C GLY A 399 -8.75 -29.36 24.40
N LYS A 400 -8.27 -28.28 23.75
CA LYS A 400 -9.06 -27.07 23.48
C LYS A 400 -9.42 -26.99 22.00
N ALA A 401 -10.64 -26.51 21.75
CA ALA A 401 -11.11 -26.12 20.43
C ALA A 401 -11.69 -24.71 20.53
N SER A 402 -11.64 -23.97 19.43
CA SER A 402 -12.31 -22.67 19.29
C SER A 402 -13.33 -22.77 18.17
N GLU A 403 -14.49 -22.16 18.34
CA GLU A 403 -15.39 -21.95 17.22
C GLU A 403 -14.77 -20.99 16.21
N PHE A 404 -15.07 -21.20 14.93
CA PHE A 404 -14.65 -20.30 13.87
C PHE A 404 -15.31 -18.92 14.04
N LYS A 405 -14.48 -17.88 14.16
CA LYS A 405 -14.93 -16.48 14.20
C LYS A 405 -14.60 -15.80 12.88
N LYS A 406 -15.63 -15.20 12.26
CA LYS A 406 -15.46 -14.41 11.02
C LYS A 406 -14.80 -13.04 11.23
N GLY A 407 -14.80 -12.54 12.48
CA GLY A 407 -14.22 -11.26 12.85
C GLY A 407 -12.74 -11.34 13.22
N LEU A 408 -12.17 -10.19 13.59
CA LEU A 408 -10.82 -10.09 14.12
C LEU A 408 -10.73 -10.82 15.47
N VAL A 409 -9.70 -11.64 15.65
CA VAL A 409 -9.43 -12.36 16.88
C VAL A 409 -8.06 -12.03 17.43
N LYS A 410 -7.90 -12.14 18.74
CA LYS A 410 -6.60 -12.02 19.42
C LYS A 410 -6.12 -13.43 19.79
N VAL A 411 -4.96 -13.83 19.27
CA VAL A 411 -4.36 -15.13 19.54
C VAL A 411 -3.14 -14.96 20.43
N THR A 412 -3.11 -15.66 21.57
CA THR A 412 -1.96 -15.71 22.47
C THR A 412 -1.38 -17.12 22.48
N GLY A 413 -0.09 -17.27 22.22
CA GLY A 413 0.59 -18.58 22.19
C GLY A 413 2.11 -18.43 22.20
N THR A 414 2.83 -19.54 22.14
CA THR A 414 4.29 -19.56 22.08
C THR A 414 4.75 -19.54 20.62
N LEU A 415 5.56 -18.55 20.26
CA LEU A 415 6.08 -18.39 18.89
C LEU A 415 7.22 -19.38 18.61
N THR A 416 7.22 -19.97 17.43
CA THR A 416 8.33 -20.76 16.89
C THR A 416 8.63 -20.31 15.47
N LEU A 417 9.90 -20.03 15.18
CA LEU A 417 10.38 -19.66 13.86
C LEU A 417 10.99 -20.85 13.12
N ASN A 418 10.60 -21.06 11.86
CA ASN A 418 11.18 -22.10 11.02
C ASN A 418 12.28 -21.53 10.10
N ARG A 419 13.47 -22.16 10.12
CA ARG A 419 14.67 -21.72 9.37
C ARG A 419 15.12 -22.68 8.29
N THR A 420 14.67 -23.92 8.34
CA THR A 420 15.35 -25.05 7.67
C THR A 420 14.42 -25.96 6.91
N ASP A 421 13.16 -26.08 7.33
CA ASP A 421 12.21 -26.98 6.72
C ASP A 421 11.41 -26.24 5.64
N PRO A 422 11.59 -26.53 4.34
CA PRO A 422 10.83 -25.88 3.28
C PRO A 422 9.35 -26.26 3.26
N GLU A 423 8.95 -27.35 3.94
CA GLU A 423 7.57 -27.84 3.97
C GLU A 423 6.77 -27.29 5.18
N ALA A 424 7.45 -26.69 6.15
CA ALA A 424 6.81 -26.12 7.33
C ALA A 424 6.59 -24.59 7.22
N TYR A 425 5.56 -24.09 7.91
CA TYR A 425 5.26 -22.66 7.97
C TYR A 425 6.41 -21.86 8.60
N LEU A 426 6.61 -20.62 8.17
CA LEU A 426 7.64 -19.73 8.73
C LEU A 426 7.40 -19.41 10.21
N PHE A 427 6.12 -19.32 10.60
CA PHE A 427 5.69 -18.95 11.95
C PHE A 427 4.63 -19.93 12.45
N THR A 428 4.86 -20.46 13.64
CA THR A 428 3.89 -21.30 14.35
C THR A 428 3.64 -20.74 15.75
N LEU A 429 2.37 -20.66 16.15
CA LEU A 429 1.95 -20.42 17.52
C LEU A 429 1.43 -21.73 18.12
N THR A 430 2.16 -22.27 19.10
CA THR A 430 1.76 -23.47 19.85
C THR A 430 1.19 -23.12 21.21
N GLU A 431 0.49 -24.07 21.84
CA GLU A 431 -0.20 -23.87 23.13
C GLU A 431 -1.12 -22.63 23.12
N ALA A 432 -1.71 -22.35 21.95
CA ALA A 432 -2.39 -21.10 21.72
C ALA A 432 -3.79 -21.07 22.35
N ARG A 433 -4.27 -19.86 22.63
CA ARG A 433 -5.64 -19.56 23.03
C ARG A 433 -6.19 -18.38 22.22
N VAL A 434 -7.48 -18.45 21.90
CA VAL A 434 -8.19 -17.39 21.15
C VAL A 434 -9.01 -16.55 22.13
N GLY A 435 -8.83 -15.23 22.07
CA GLY A 435 -9.60 -14.23 22.80
C GLY A 435 -10.30 -13.25 21.85
N GLU A 436 -11.02 -12.30 22.42
CA GLU A 436 -11.56 -11.15 21.69
C GLU A 436 -10.45 -10.13 21.42
N ALA A 437 -10.53 -9.44 20.28
CA ALA A 437 -9.63 -8.33 19.99
C ALA A 437 -10.04 -7.12 20.84
N ASP A 438 -9.07 -6.51 21.54
CA ASP A 438 -9.27 -5.31 22.35
C ASP A 438 -9.52 -4.07 21.49
#